data_AF-A0AAU1D5E4-F1
#
_entry.id   AF-A0AAU1D5E4-F1
#
_cell.length_a   1.000
_cell.length_b   1.000
_cell.length_c   1.000
_cell.angle_alpha   90.00
_cell.angle_beta   90.00
_cell.angle_gamma   90.00
#
_symmetry.space_group_name_H-M   'P 1'
#
loop_
_entity.id
_entity.type
_entity.pdbx_description
1 polymer ?
#
loop_
_entity_poly.entity_id
_entity_poly.type
_entity_poly.pdbx_seq_one_letter_code
_entity_poly.pdbx_strand_id
1 'polypeptide(L)'
;MRLEAACRTRCSGYPDLQSPGPVAWQLSRELLYSGTRVLSGIGDVRIWPTRMPGTADTVRLHLEPSHAFALIEADRAGLRNWIRRTFDLVPAGTESRHIDWDTLAHRLLSER
;
A
#
# COMPACT_ATOMS: atom_id res chain seq x y z
N MET A 1 -1.45 5.88 -4.38
CA MET A 1 -1.64 4.82 -5.38
C MET A 1 -2.97 4.14 -5.09
N ARG A 2 -3.87 4.02 -6.07
CA ARG A 2 -5.15 3.33 -5.89
C ARG A 2 -4.95 1.84 -6.18
N LEU A 3 -5.02 1.00 -5.16
CA LEU A 3 -5.06 -0.44 -5.31
C LEU A 3 -6.54 -0.85 -5.25
N GLU A 4 -7.12 -1.22 -6.39
CA GLU A 4 -8.49 -1.73 -6.42
C GLU A 4 -8.45 -3.22 -6.06
N ALA A 5 -8.77 -3.53 -4.80
CA ALA A 5 -8.92 -4.91 -4.36
C ALA A 5 -10.30 -5.42 -4.75
N ALA A 6 -10.37 -6.55 -5.46
CA ALA A 6 -11.57 -7.38 -5.41
C ALA A 6 -11.63 -7.97 -3.99
N CYS A 7 -12.37 -7.32 -3.10
CA CYS A 7 -12.64 -7.81 -1.76
C CYS A 7 -13.32 -9.17 -1.87
N ARG A 8 -12.55 -10.26 -1.73
CA ARG A 8 -13.04 -11.63 -1.73
C ARG A 8 -13.23 -12.17 -0.31
N THR A 9 -13.29 -11.29 0.68
CA THR A 9 -13.51 -11.64 2.07
C THR A 9 -14.90 -11.14 2.47
N ARG A 10 -15.75 -12.06 2.89
CA ARG A 10 -17.06 -11.74 3.48
C ARG A 10 -16.81 -10.81 4.68
N CYS A 11 -17.14 -9.52 4.54
CA CYS A 11 -17.19 -8.59 5.65
C CYS A 11 -18.31 -9.05 6.60
N SER A 12 -17.97 -9.76 7.67
CA SER A 12 -18.92 -10.13 8.72
C SER A 12 -18.83 -9.08 9.82
N GLY A 13 -19.79 -8.15 9.89
CA GLY A 13 -20.10 -7.45 11.15
C GLY A 13 -20.39 -5.94 11.14
N TYR A 14 -20.32 -5.20 10.04
CA TYR A 14 -20.59 -3.74 10.06
C TYR A 14 -21.39 -3.24 8.84
N PRO A 15 -22.59 -2.64 9.04
CA PRO A 15 -23.46 -2.17 7.94
C PRO A 15 -22.97 -0.88 7.26
N ASP A 16 -22.08 -0.10 7.87
CA ASP A 16 -21.71 1.24 7.38
C ASP A 16 -20.53 1.25 6.38
N LEU A 17 -19.91 0.10 6.09
CA LEU A 17 -18.95 -0.04 4.99
C LEU A 17 -19.63 -0.35 3.64
N GLN A 18 -20.96 -0.24 3.55
CA GLN A 18 -21.73 -0.47 2.33
C GLN A 18 -21.76 0.74 1.38
N SER A 19 -20.69 1.52 1.28
CA SER A 19 -20.55 2.40 0.10
C SER A 19 -19.98 1.54 -1.04
N PRO A 20 -20.70 1.32 -2.16
CA PRO A 20 -20.24 0.48 -3.27
C PRO A 20 -19.12 1.14 -4.09
N GLY A 21 -18.30 1.97 -3.46
CA GLY A 21 -17.17 2.67 -4.04
C GLY A 21 -15.85 1.95 -3.80
N PRO A 22 -14.87 2.13 -4.70
CA PRO A 22 -13.54 1.58 -4.52
C PRO A 22 -12.86 2.18 -3.29
N VAL A 23 -12.28 1.32 -2.46
CA VAL A 23 -11.46 1.70 -1.30
C VAL A 23 -10.07 2.09 -1.79
N ALA A 24 -9.57 3.25 -1.36
CA ALA A 24 -8.24 3.73 -1.68
C ALA A 24 -7.32 3.65 -0.46
N TRP A 25 -6.13 3.06 -0.64
CA TRP A 25 -5.09 3.03 0.38
C TRP A 25 -3.90 3.92 0.02
N GLN A 26 -3.29 4.51 1.04
CA GLN A 26 -1.99 5.18 0.92
C GLN A 26 -0.97 4.32 1.67
N LEU A 27 0.07 3.89 0.96
CA LEU A 27 1.11 3.01 1.48
C LEU A 27 2.47 3.63 1.21
N SER A 28 3.44 3.42 2.10
CA SER A 28 4.83 3.78 1.84
C SER A 28 5.36 3.03 0.62
N ARG A 29 6.01 3.76 -0.29
CA ARG A 29 6.68 3.22 -1.46
C ARG A 29 7.81 2.26 -1.05
N GLU A 30 8.55 2.62 -0.03
CA GLU A 30 9.68 1.88 0.53
C GLU A 30 9.20 0.59 1.18
N LEU A 31 8.08 0.65 1.90
CA LEU A 31 7.44 -0.53 2.47
C LEU A 31 6.99 -1.51 1.38
N LEU A 32 6.33 -1.01 0.33
CA LEU A 32 5.96 -1.83 -0.83
C LEU A 32 7.19 -2.46 -1.48
N TYR A 33 8.25 -1.68 -1.69
CA TYR A 33 9.48 -2.17 -2.31
C TYR A 33 10.16 -3.26 -1.48
N SER A 34 10.27 -3.07 -0.16
CA SER A 34 10.79 -4.06 0.77
C SER A 34 9.94 -5.33 0.81
N GLY A 35 8.62 -5.16 0.89
CA GLY A 35 7.64 -6.24 0.90
C GLY A 35 7.66 -7.13 -0.34
N THR A 36 8.16 -6.64 -1.47
CA THR A 36 8.40 -7.49 -2.66
C THR A 36 9.63 -8.38 -2.54
N ARG A 37 10.44 -8.29 -1.48
CA ARG A 37 11.71 -9.02 -1.32
C ARG A 37 11.71 -9.89 -0.08
N VAL A 38 11.19 -9.36 1.02
CA VAL A 38 11.15 -10.01 2.33
C VAL A 38 9.86 -9.62 3.04
N LEU A 39 9.48 -10.36 4.09
CA LEU A 39 8.40 -9.94 4.98
C LEU A 39 8.72 -8.55 5.55
N SER A 40 7.80 -7.61 5.38
CA SER A 40 7.96 -6.21 5.81
C SER A 40 6.62 -5.66 6.32
N GLY A 41 6.65 -4.73 7.27
CA GLY A 41 5.44 -4.15 7.83
C GLY A 41 5.66 -2.90 8.65
N ILE A 42 4.66 -2.01 8.65
CA ILE A 42 4.57 -0.80 9.48
C ILE A 42 3.10 -0.64 9.87
N GLY A 43 2.81 -0.41 11.15
CA GLY A 43 1.43 -0.30 11.65
C GLY A 43 0.58 -1.51 11.25
N ASP A 44 -0.55 -1.25 10.60
CA ASP A 44 -1.56 -2.22 10.19
C ASP A 44 -1.30 -2.87 8.83
N VAL A 45 -0.12 -2.61 8.25
CA VAL A 45 0.26 -3.12 6.93
C VAL A 45 1.33 -4.19 7.08
N ARG A 46 1.11 -5.35 6.48
CA ARG A 46 2.11 -6.41 6.31
C ARG A 46 2.18 -6.82 4.84
N ILE A 47 3.39 -6.97 4.32
CA ILE A 47 3.64 -7.32 2.91
C ILE A 47 4.73 -8.38 2.84
N TRP A 48 4.53 -9.43 2.05
CA TRP A 48 5.53 -10.47 1.88
C TRP A 48 5.43 -11.14 0.50
N PRO A 49 6.55 -11.60 -0.07
CA PRO A 49 6.52 -12.40 -1.28
C PRO A 49 6.01 -13.80 -0.96
N THR A 50 5.23 -14.36 -1.89
CA THR A 50 4.75 -15.74 -1.83
C THR A 50 5.13 -16.45 -3.11
N ARG A 51 5.84 -17.57 -2.97
CA ARG A 51 6.20 -18.45 -4.07
C ARG A 51 5.77 -19.86 -3.73
N MET A 52 4.77 -20.37 -4.46
CA MET A 52 4.40 -21.78 -4.40
C MET A 52 4.97 -22.49 -5.63
N PRO A 53 5.48 -23.72 -5.49
CA PRO A 53 5.90 -24.52 -6.64
C PRO A 53 4.74 -24.65 -7.64
N GLY A 54 5.01 -24.36 -8.92
CA GLY A 54 3.99 -24.44 -9.98
C GLY A 54 3.04 -23.26 -10.10
N THR A 55 3.19 -22.19 -9.30
CA THR A 55 2.38 -20.96 -9.43
C THR A 55 3.22 -19.75 -9.82
N ALA A 56 2.55 -18.70 -10.29
CA ALA A 56 3.16 -17.39 -10.48
C ALA A 56 3.73 -16.85 -9.14
N ASP A 57 4.81 -16.06 -9.22
CA ASP A 57 5.45 -15.40 -8.08
C ASP A 57 4.63 -14.16 -7.70
N THR A 58 4.08 -14.15 -6.50
CA THR A 58 3.13 -13.12 -6.06
C THR A 58 3.63 -12.39 -4.81
N VAL A 59 3.01 -11.26 -4.50
CA VAL A 59 3.17 -10.55 -3.24
C VAL A 59 1.82 -10.48 -2.57
N ARG A 60 1.77 -10.80 -1.28
CA ARG A 60 0.57 -10.64 -0.46
C ARG A 60 0.69 -9.40 0.40
N LEU A 61 -0.40 -8.64 0.49
CA LEU A 61 -0.57 -7.47 1.34
C LEU A 61 -1.74 -7.74 2.29
N HIS A 62 -1.46 -7.73 3.58
CA HIS A 62 -2.46 -7.74 4.64
C HIS A 62 -2.62 -6.32 5.17
N LEU A 63 -3.84 -5.82 5.11
CA LEU A 63 -4.22 -4.47 5.51
C LEU A 63 -5.31 -4.58 6.57
N GLU A 64 -5.07 -4.05 7.77
CA GLU A 64 -5.98 -4.17 8.91
C GLU A 64 -6.58 -2.79 9.28
N PRO A 65 -7.59 -2.27 8.55
CA PRO A 65 -8.36 -1.13 9.06
C PRO A 65 -9.03 -1.51 10.39
N SER A 66 -9.20 -0.54 11.29
CA SER A 66 -9.60 -0.65 12.71
C SER A 66 -10.53 -1.78 13.17
N HIS A 67 -11.37 -2.37 12.30
CA HIS A 67 -12.28 -3.49 12.64
C HIS A 67 -12.41 -4.57 11.54
N ALA A 68 -11.58 -4.58 10.50
CA ALA A 68 -11.61 -5.58 9.42
C ALA A 68 -10.22 -5.79 8.83
N PHE A 69 -10.04 -6.82 7.99
CA PHE A 69 -8.81 -6.96 7.22
C PHE A 69 -9.06 -7.27 5.76
N ALA A 70 -8.14 -6.82 4.91
CA ALA A 70 -8.07 -7.12 3.50
C ALA A 70 -6.78 -7.88 3.20
N LEU A 71 -6.90 -8.97 2.45
CA LEU A 71 -5.76 -9.69 1.89
C LEU A 71 -5.76 -9.51 0.38
N ILE A 72 -4.71 -8.90 -0.15
CA ILE A 72 -4.54 -8.62 -1.57
C ILE A 72 -3.37 -9.45 -2.07
N GLU A 73 -3.55 -10.15 -3.20
CA GLU A 73 -2.47 -10.84 -3.90
C GLU A 73 -2.22 -10.11 -5.23
N ALA A 74 -0.96 -9.81 -5.51
CA ALA A 74 -0.54 -9.08 -6.70
C ALA A 74 0.62 -9.78 -7.40
N ASP A 75 0.70 -9.63 -8.73
CA ASP A 75 1.86 -10.08 -9.51
C ASP A 75 3.12 -9.34 -9.06
N ARG A 76 4.13 -10.11 -8.62
CA ARG A 76 5.34 -9.53 -8.02
C ARG A 76 6.15 -8.75 -9.05
N ALA A 77 6.24 -9.25 -10.28
CA ALA A 77 7.06 -8.63 -11.33
C ALA A 77 6.48 -7.27 -11.75
N GLY A 78 5.17 -7.22 -12.00
CA GLY A 78 4.42 -6.02 -12.33
C GLY A 78 4.49 -4.98 -11.23
N LEU A 79 4.29 -5.39 -9.97
CA LEU A 79 4.41 -4.49 -8.83
C LEU A 79 5.83 -3.91 -8.70
N ARG A 80 6.88 -4.76 -8.81
CA ARG A 80 8.28 -4.29 -8.77
C ARG A 80 8.61 -3.33 -9.90
N ASN A 81 8.16 -3.62 -11.11
CA ASN A 81 8.39 -2.77 -12.27
C ASN A 81 7.71 -1.41 -12.12
N TRP A 82 6.48 -1.40 -11.61
CA TRP A 82 5.78 -0.17 -11.31
C TRP A 82 6.49 0.66 -10.22
N ILE A 83 6.88 0.05 -9.10
CA ILE A 83 7.63 0.73 -8.03
C ILE A 83 8.94 1.32 -8.57
N ARG A 84 9.69 0.56 -9.39
CA ARG A 84 10.95 1.05 -9.98
C ARG A 84 10.75 2.35 -10.76
N ARG A 85 9.69 2.46 -11.56
CA ARG A 85 9.37 3.70 -12.27
C ARG A 85 9.13 4.89 -11.34
N THR A 86 8.60 4.65 -10.14
CA THR A 86 8.44 5.74 -9.15
C THR A 86 9.78 6.22 -8.60
N PHE A 87 10.76 5.32 -8.43
CA PHE A 87 12.13 5.69 -8.04
C PHE A 87 12.89 6.36 -9.20
N ASP A 88 12.62 5.97 -10.44
CA ASP A 88 13.20 6.64 -11.62
C ASP A 88 12.76 8.13 -11.69
N LEU A 89 11.52 8.44 -11.29
CA LEU A 89 10.97 9.80 -11.27
C LEU A 89 11.41 10.61 -10.03
N VAL A 90 11.38 9.98 -8.85
CA VAL A 90 11.80 10.59 -7.59
C VAL A 90 12.73 9.60 -6.90
N PRO A 91 14.06 9.74 -7.08
CA PRO A 91 15.03 8.88 -6.43
C PRO A 91 14.84 8.80 -4.91
N ALA A 92 15.24 7.66 -4.33
CA ALA A 92 15.20 7.50 -2.89
C ALA A 92 16.11 8.52 -2.20
N GLY A 93 15.61 9.18 -1.15
CA GLY A 93 16.30 10.23 -0.42
C GLY A 93 16.19 11.62 -1.05
N THR A 94 15.56 11.77 -2.21
CA THR A 94 15.33 13.09 -2.82
C THR A 94 13.89 13.58 -2.69
N GLU A 95 13.04 12.85 -1.96
CA GLU A 95 11.61 13.13 -1.82
C GLU A 95 11.36 14.52 -1.23
N SER A 96 12.19 14.97 -0.29
CA SER A 96 12.09 16.27 0.37
C SER A 96 12.17 17.46 -0.59
N ARG A 97 12.77 17.28 -1.77
CA ARG A 97 12.85 18.31 -2.82
C ARG A 97 11.52 18.55 -3.53
N HIS A 98 10.57 17.65 -3.36
CA HIS A 98 9.25 17.69 -3.98
C HIS A 98 8.13 18.06 -2.98
N ILE A 99 8.51 18.42 -1.75
CA ILE A 99 7.57 18.85 -0.71
C ILE A 99 7.76 20.35 -0.52
N ASP A 100 6.68 21.10 -0.66
CA ASP A 100 6.61 22.48 -0.20
C ASP A 100 6.45 22.47 1.32
N TRP A 101 7.59 22.62 2.01
CA TRP A 101 7.66 22.56 3.47
C TRP A 101 6.95 23.74 4.14
N ASP A 102 6.94 24.92 3.51
CA ASP A 102 6.30 26.10 4.08
C ASP A 102 4.79 25.93 4.05
N THR A 103 4.22 25.49 2.92
CA THR A 103 2.79 25.20 2.80
C THR A 103 2.37 24.09 3.77
N LEU A 104 3.16 23.01 3.88
CA LEU A 104 2.87 21.92 4.81
C LEU A 104 2.89 22.38 6.27
N ALA A 105 3.91 23.16 6.66
CA ALA A 105 4.05 23.69 8.01
C ALA A 105 2.88 24.62 8.37
N HIS A 106 2.51 25.53 7.46
CA HIS A 106 1.35 26.40 7.65
C HIS A 106 0.07 25.60 7.87
N ARG A 107 -0.17 24.57 7.06
CA ARG A 107 -1.35 23.71 7.21
C ARG A 107 -1.39 23.04 8.59
N LEU A 108 -0.30 22.37 9.00
CA LEU A 108 -0.24 21.64 10.27
C LEU A 108 -0.43 22.55 11.49
N LEU A 109 0.08 23.79 11.43
CA LEU A 109 -0.07 24.75 12.53
C LEU A 109 -1.45 25.46 12.53
N SER A 110 -2.14 25.47 11.38
CA SER A 110 -3.49 26.03 11.24
C SER A 110 -4.63 25.05 11.55
N GLU A 111 -4.38 23.74 11.49
CA GLU A 111 -5.36 22.69 11.81
C GLU A 111 -5.51 22.46 13.34
N ARG A 112 -5.16 23.45 14.16
CA ARG A 112 -5.34 23.41 15.63
C ARG A 112 -6.67 24.01 16.08
#